data_AF-A0A444R0K1-F1
#
_entry.id   AF-A0A444R0K1-F1
#
_cell.length_a   1.000
_cell.length_b   1.000
_cell.length_c   1.000
_cell.angle_alpha   90.00
_cell.angle_beta   90.00
_cell.angle_gamma   90.00
#
_symmetry.space_group_name_H-M   'P 1'
#
loop_
_entity.id
_entity.type
_entity.pdbx_description
1 polymer ?
#
loop_
_entity_poly.entity_id
_entity_poly.type
_entity_poly.pdbx_seq_one_letter_code
_entity_poly.pdbx_strand_id
1 'polypeptide(L)'
;PFILTLTLVVEDQVKTHSEANLKYMDLEKKSKTSYAKWFPSVEKEAKEWGELRQRLGSGQSSVVSYFLNITAFCKDNNETALEVEQDILNSFRKNGFELISPRFNHMRNFLTCLPFMAGKGLFKQLKEAGVVQRAESFNVANLMPLVADNPLTPAGLLAPTYRNQLAFIDIFFRGMNNTNYNMAVCGTSGAGKTGLIQPLIRSVLDSG
;
A
#
# COMPACT_ATOMS: atom_id res chain seq x y z
N PRO A 1 -15.67 10.24 -0.98
CA PRO A 1 -15.61 8.95 -0.26
C PRO A 1 -14.97 7.87 -1.13
N PHE A 2 -14.25 6.91 -0.56
CA PHE A 2 -13.65 5.81 -1.32
C PHE A 2 -13.53 4.53 -0.49
N ILE A 3 -13.40 3.39 -1.16
CA ILE A 3 -13.03 2.10 -0.59
C ILE A 3 -11.72 1.66 -1.25
N LEU A 4 -10.72 1.35 -0.42
CA LEU A 4 -9.44 0.79 -0.86
C LEU A 4 -9.39 -0.67 -0.41
N THR A 5 -9.31 -1.59 -1.36
CA THR A 5 -9.37 -3.04 -1.09
C THR A 5 -8.16 -3.74 -1.69
N LEU A 6 -7.52 -4.60 -0.91
CA LEU A 6 -6.54 -5.58 -1.39
C LEU A 6 -7.13 -6.98 -1.21
N THR A 7 -7.47 -7.62 -2.32
CA THR A 7 -7.90 -9.03 -2.33
C THR A 7 -6.71 -9.90 -2.64
N LEU A 8 -6.46 -10.94 -1.85
CA LEU A 8 -5.33 -11.85 -2.05
C LEU A 8 -5.72 -13.32 -1.86
N VAL A 9 -5.02 -14.20 -2.58
CA VAL A 9 -5.14 -15.65 -2.47
C VAL A 9 -3.73 -16.24 -2.46
N VAL A 10 -3.42 -17.00 -1.43
CA VAL A 10 -2.17 -17.77 -1.35
C VAL A 10 -2.26 -18.91 -2.37
N GLU A 11 -1.28 -19.02 -3.24
CA GLU A 11 -1.24 -20.07 -4.24
C GLU A 11 -0.78 -21.41 -3.63
N ASP A 12 -1.05 -22.49 -4.35
CA ASP A 12 -0.63 -23.84 -3.97
C ASP A 12 0.90 -23.92 -3.89
N GLN A 13 1.41 -24.14 -2.67
CA GLN A 13 2.85 -24.09 -2.38
C GLN A 13 3.64 -25.13 -3.18
N VAL A 14 3.08 -26.32 -3.39
CA VAL A 14 3.77 -27.41 -4.11
C VAL A 14 3.92 -27.03 -5.58
N LYS A 15 2.86 -26.52 -6.19
CA LYS A 15 2.88 -26.05 -7.59
C LYS A 15 3.83 -24.88 -7.76
N THR A 16 3.80 -23.89 -6.88
CA THR A 16 4.65 -22.70 -6.99
C THR A 16 6.12 -23.02 -6.73
N HIS A 17 6.42 -23.94 -5.80
CA HIS A 17 7.78 -24.42 -5.59
C HIS A 17 8.30 -25.19 -6.83
N SER A 18 7.47 -26.03 -7.45
CA SER A 18 7.83 -26.71 -8.69
C SER A 18 8.07 -25.73 -9.85
N GLU A 19 7.20 -24.72 -10.01
CA GLU A 19 7.37 -23.64 -11.01
C GLU A 19 8.70 -22.89 -10.80
N ALA A 20 8.99 -22.50 -9.55
CA ALA A 20 10.23 -21.80 -9.20
C ALA A 20 11.47 -22.67 -9.49
N ASN A 21 11.41 -23.98 -9.21
CA ASN A 21 12.49 -24.91 -9.53
C ASN A 21 12.77 -24.98 -11.02
N LEU A 22 11.73 -25.11 -11.83
CA LEU A 22 11.87 -25.21 -13.29
C LEU A 22 12.45 -23.92 -13.88
N LYS A 23 11.95 -22.75 -13.44
CA LYS A 23 12.48 -21.44 -13.86
C LYS A 23 13.93 -21.25 -13.47
N TYR A 24 14.28 -21.59 -12.22
CA TYR A 24 15.66 -21.55 -11.76
C TYR A 24 16.57 -22.44 -12.62
N MET A 25 16.19 -23.69 -12.88
CA MET A 25 17.02 -24.61 -13.67
C MET A 25 17.24 -24.14 -15.11
N ASP A 26 16.24 -23.52 -15.74
CA ASP A 26 16.37 -22.95 -17.08
C ASP A 26 17.32 -21.74 -17.10
N LEU A 27 17.12 -20.81 -16.16
CA LEU A 27 17.97 -19.61 -16.03
C LEU A 27 19.40 -19.95 -15.61
N GLU A 28 19.59 -20.93 -14.73
CA GLU A 28 20.91 -21.41 -14.30
C GLU A 28 21.69 -22.04 -15.47
N LYS A 29 21.00 -22.77 -16.37
CA LYS A 29 21.63 -23.29 -17.59
C LYS A 29 22.04 -22.15 -18.50
N LYS A 30 21.15 -21.17 -18.72
CA LYS A 30 21.42 -20.01 -19.60
C LYS A 30 22.54 -19.12 -19.05
N SER A 31 22.58 -18.90 -17.74
CA SER A 31 23.59 -18.07 -17.07
C SER A 31 25.01 -18.65 -17.22
N LYS A 32 25.15 -19.98 -17.34
CA LYS A 32 26.44 -20.65 -17.53
C LYS A 32 26.92 -20.73 -18.98
N THR A 33 26.14 -20.22 -19.94
CA THR A 33 26.49 -20.22 -21.38
C THR A 33 26.95 -18.84 -21.85
N SER A 34 27.46 -18.76 -23.09
CA SER A 34 27.76 -17.47 -23.75
C SER A 34 26.56 -16.51 -23.81
N TYR A 35 25.34 -16.98 -23.59
CA TYR A 35 24.13 -16.15 -23.50
C TYR A 35 24.21 -15.09 -22.40
N ALA A 36 24.80 -15.43 -21.25
CA ALA A 36 24.97 -14.49 -20.13
C ALA A 36 25.87 -13.30 -20.46
N LYS A 37 26.85 -13.49 -21.37
CA LYS A 37 27.71 -12.40 -21.84
C LYS A 37 26.94 -11.34 -22.61
N TRP A 38 25.87 -11.74 -23.30
CA TRP A 38 25.00 -10.84 -24.06
C TRP A 38 23.85 -10.29 -23.22
N PHE A 39 23.37 -11.07 -22.24
CA PHE A 39 22.26 -10.70 -21.36
C PHE A 39 22.65 -10.88 -19.88
N PRO A 40 23.35 -9.89 -19.27
CA PRO A 40 23.79 -9.99 -17.88
C PRO A 40 22.63 -9.99 -16.86
N SER A 41 21.40 -9.62 -17.27
CA SER A 41 20.21 -9.73 -16.43
C SER A 41 19.90 -11.18 -16.02
N VAL A 42 20.27 -12.15 -16.86
CA VAL A 42 19.99 -13.58 -16.64
C VAL A 42 20.66 -14.11 -15.37
N GLU A 43 21.85 -13.63 -15.03
CA GLU A 43 22.54 -14.01 -13.79
C GLU A 43 21.79 -13.50 -12.55
N LYS A 44 21.28 -12.26 -12.61
CA LYS A 44 20.49 -11.68 -11.53
C LYS A 44 19.17 -12.42 -11.36
N GLU A 45 18.47 -12.68 -12.46
CA GLU A 45 17.22 -13.45 -12.46
C GLU A 45 17.44 -14.86 -11.91
N ALA A 46 18.50 -15.57 -12.33
CA ALA A 46 18.83 -16.88 -11.80
C ALA A 46 19.05 -16.85 -10.28
N LYS A 47 19.74 -15.81 -9.78
CA LYS A 47 19.96 -15.61 -8.34
C LYS A 47 18.64 -15.37 -7.61
N GLU A 48 17.80 -14.46 -8.11
CA GLU A 48 16.49 -14.14 -7.51
C GLU A 48 15.57 -15.36 -7.44
N TRP A 49 15.47 -16.13 -8.53
CA TRP A 49 14.69 -17.38 -8.54
C TRP A 49 15.27 -18.45 -7.62
N GLY A 50 16.59 -18.49 -7.46
CA GLY A 50 17.26 -19.38 -6.51
C GLY A 50 16.90 -19.06 -5.06
N GLU A 51 16.96 -17.78 -4.69
CA GLU A 51 16.59 -17.32 -3.35
C GLU A 51 15.08 -17.51 -3.08
N LEU A 52 14.23 -17.17 -4.04
CA LEU A 52 12.78 -17.39 -3.95
C LEU A 52 12.47 -18.88 -3.72
N ARG A 53 13.07 -19.78 -4.52
CA ARG A 53 12.91 -21.23 -4.34
C ARG A 53 13.28 -21.67 -2.92
N GLN A 54 14.40 -21.18 -2.38
CA GLN A 54 14.85 -21.56 -1.04
C GLN A 54 13.86 -21.08 0.03
N ARG A 55 13.33 -19.85 -0.09
CA ARG A 55 12.28 -19.33 0.80
C ARG A 55 10.98 -20.12 0.71
N LEU A 56 10.55 -20.49 -0.50
CA LEU A 56 9.37 -21.33 -0.71
C LEU A 56 9.57 -22.74 -0.13
N GLY A 57 10.74 -23.36 -0.36
CA GLY A 57 11.05 -24.71 0.10
C GLY A 57 11.21 -24.82 1.62
N SER A 58 11.64 -23.74 2.29
CA SER A 58 11.73 -23.66 3.75
C SER A 58 10.43 -23.21 4.42
N GLY A 59 9.40 -22.85 3.65
CA GLY A 59 8.14 -22.33 4.19
C GLY A 59 8.24 -20.91 4.78
N GLN A 60 9.34 -20.18 4.52
CA GLN A 60 9.51 -18.81 4.99
C GLN A 60 8.66 -17.79 4.21
N SER A 61 8.30 -18.13 2.97
CA SER A 61 7.51 -17.26 2.08
C SER A 61 6.53 -18.09 1.27
N SER A 62 5.60 -17.42 0.61
CA SER A 62 4.59 -18.03 -0.24
C SER A 62 4.31 -17.12 -1.43
N VAL A 63 4.06 -17.69 -2.61
CA VAL A 63 3.58 -16.88 -3.74
C VAL A 63 2.10 -16.56 -3.54
N VAL A 64 1.77 -15.28 -3.68
CA VAL A 64 0.42 -14.74 -3.49
C VAL A 64 -0.03 -14.07 -4.77
N SER A 65 -1.21 -14.46 -5.24
CA SER A 65 -1.95 -13.74 -6.26
C SER A 65 -2.78 -12.65 -5.58
N TYR A 66 -2.68 -11.40 -6.03
CA TYR A 66 -3.38 -10.27 -5.41
C TYR A 66 -3.97 -9.30 -6.43
N PHE A 67 -4.98 -8.56 -5.98
CA PHE A 67 -5.69 -7.52 -6.73
C PHE A 67 -5.94 -6.32 -5.82
N LEU A 68 -5.36 -5.17 -6.18
CA LEU A 68 -5.57 -3.89 -5.51
C LEU A 68 -6.63 -3.09 -6.25
N ASN A 69 -7.65 -2.62 -5.54
CA ASN A 69 -8.77 -1.88 -6.12
C ASN A 69 -9.08 -0.63 -5.31
N ILE A 70 -9.37 0.46 -6.02
CA ILE A 70 -9.85 1.72 -5.45
C ILE A 70 -11.21 2.02 -6.06
N THR A 71 -12.23 2.02 -5.22
CA THR A 71 -13.59 2.42 -5.63
C THR A 71 -13.90 3.78 -5.04
N ALA A 72 -13.99 4.80 -5.89
CA ALA A 72 -14.35 6.15 -5.48
C ALA A 72 -15.85 6.41 -5.70
N PHE A 73 -16.45 7.16 -4.78
CA PHE A 73 -17.84 7.60 -4.87
C PHE A 73 -17.84 9.10 -5.17
N CYS A 74 -18.52 9.49 -6.23
CA CYS A 74 -18.69 10.88 -6.64
C CYS A 74 -20.17 11.14 -6.96
N LYS A 75 -20.51 12.41 -7.20
CA LYS A 75 -21.82 12.77 -7.73
C LYS A 75 -21.97 12.18 -9.13
N ASP A 76 -23.21 11.88 -9.52
CA ASP A 76 -23.54 11.35 -10.84
C ASP A 76 -23.38 12.44 -11.93
N ASN A 77 -22.12 12.76 -12.24
CA ASN A 77 -21.70 13.72 -13.26
C ASN A 77 -20.40 13.22 -13.88
N ASN A 78 -20.36 13.13 -15.21
CA ASN A 78 -19.20 12.65 -15.96
C ASN A 78 -17.94 13.50 -15.74
N GLU A 79 -18.10 14.82 -15.63
CA GLU A 79 -16.97 15.73 -15.39
C GLU A 79 -16.36 15.46 -14.01
N THR A 80 -17.19 15.41 -12.97
CA THR A 80 -16.75 15.11 -11.60
C THR A 80 -16.16 13.70 -11.49
N ALA A 81 -16.69 12.72 -12.20
CA ALA A 81 -16.13 11.37 -12.22
C ALA A 81 -14.73 11.34 -12.85
N LEU A 82 -14.52 12.08 -13.94
CA LEU A 82 -13.23 12.19 -14.60
C LEU A 82 -12.20 12.92 -13.72
N GLU A 83 -12.60 14.01 -13.07
CA GLU A 83 -11.75 14.76 -12.13
C GLU A 83 -11.27 13.85 -10.99
N VAL A 84 -12.20 13.15 -10.33
CA VAL A 84 -11.89 12.23 -9.24
C VAL A 84 -11.01 11.07 -9.70
N GLU A 85 -11.24 10.53 -10.90
CA GLU A 85 -10.38 9.50 -11.50
C GLU A 85 -8.95 10.02 -11.67
N GLN A 86 -8.78 11.20 -12.27
CA GLN A 86 -7.47 11.81 -12.49
C GLN A 86 -6.73 12.11 -11.18
N ASP A 87 -7.43 12.61 -10.16
CA ASP A 87 -6.85 12.88 -8.85
C ASP A 87 -6.28 11.61 -8.20
N ILE A 88 -7.01 10.50 -8.29
CA ILE A 88 -6.57 9.21 -7.76
C ILE A 88 -5.36 8.70 -8.55
N LEU A 89 -5.44 8.68 -9.88
CA LEU A 89 -4.35 8.19 -10.74
C LEU A 89 -3.07 9.00 -10.51
N ASN A 90 -3.16 10.32 -10.45
CA ASN A 90 -2.02 11.21 -10.23
C ASN A 90 -1.43 11.03 -8.83
N SER A 91 -2.27 10.85 -7.81
CA SER A 91 -1.81 10.64 -6.43
C SER A 91 -1.01 9.35 -6.28
N PHE A 92 -1.47 8.25 -6.89
CA PHE A 92 -0.73 6.98 -6.84
C PHE A 92 0.52 7.01 -7.74
N ARG A 93 0.43 7.61 -8.92
CA ARG A 93 1.58 7.74 -9.83
C ARG A 93 2.74 8.52 -9.22
N LYS A 94 2.46 9.59 -8.46
CA LYS A 94 3.48 10.34 -7.70
C LYS A 94 4.24 9.47 -6.69
N ASN A 95 3.61 8.41 -6.19
CA ASN A 95 4.20 7.45 -5.25
C ASN A 95 4.75 6.20 -5.94
N GLY A 96 4.91 6.21 -7.27
CA GLY A 96 5.46 5.08 -8.05
C GLY A 96 4.47 3.96 -8.35
N PHE A 97 3.18 4.13 -8.05
CA PHE A 97 2.13 3.15 -8.37
C PHE A 97 1.33 3.59 -9.60
N GLU A 98 1.36 2.76 -10.64
CA GLU A 98 0.53 2.98 -11.82
C GLU A 98 -0.78 2.20 -11.68
N LEU A 99 -1.89 2.94 -11.64
CA LEU A 99 -3.25 2.39 -11.60
C LEU A 99 -3.91 2.50 -12.97
N ILE A 100 -4.84 1.58 -13.25
CA ILE A 100 -5.58 1.53 -14.52
C ILE A 100 -7.07 1.71 -14.22
N SER A 101 -7.73 2.61 -14.96
CA SER A 101 -9.18 2.79 -14.86
C SER A 101 -9.93 1.60 -15.46
N PRO A 102 -10.81 0.92 -14.70
CA PRO A 102 -11.46 -0.31 -15.13
C PRO A 102 -12.66 -0.02 -16.04
N ARG A 103 -12.49 0.05 -17.36
CA ARG A 103 -13.61 0.24 -18.31
C ARG A 103 -14.59 -0.94 -18.26
N PHE A 104 -15.89 -0.65 -18.12
CA PHE A 104 -17.00 -1.63 -18.06
C PHE A 104 -16.94 -2.68 -16.94
N ASN A 105 -16.00 -2.55 -15.99
CA ASN A 105 -15.77 -3.54 -14.92
C ASN A 105 -16.06 -2.96 -13.52
N HIS A 106 -16.75 -1.82 -13.45
CA HIS A 106 -17.01 -1.11 -12.20
C HIS A 106 -17.78 -1.98 -11.19
N MET A 107 -18.86 -2.64 -11.63
CA MET A 107 -19.67 -3.51 -10.75
C MET A 107 -18.86 -4.72 -10.25
N ARG A 108 -18.11 -5.38 -11.14
CA ARG A 108 -17.24 -6.50 -10.77
C ARG A 108 -16.24 -6.06 -9.69
N ASN A 109 -15.55 -4.94 -9.90
CA ASN A 109 -14.57 -4.41 -8.96
C ASN A 109 -15.25 -3.97 -7.65
N PHE A 110 -16.43 -3.37 -7.68
CA PHE A 110 -17.18 -3.05 -6.46
C PHE A 110 -17.51 -4.29 -5.64
N LEU A 111 -17.95 -5.37 -6.27
CA LEU A 111 -18.24 -6.64 -5.59
C LEU A 111 -17.00 -7.25 -4.94
N THR A 112 -15.79 -6.98 -5.45
CA THR A 112 -14.54 -7.47 -4.81
C THR A 112 -14.30 -6.83 -3.44
N CYS A 113 -14.87 -5.66 -3.18
CA CYS A 113 -14.76 -4.97 -1.90
C CYS A 113 -15.58 -5.64 -0.80
N LEU A 114 -16.55 -6.50 -1.16
CA LEU A 114 -17.43 -7.15 -0.19
C LEU A 114 -16.78 -8.42 0.37
N PRO A 115 -16.97 -8.70 1.67
CA PRO A 115 -16.41 -9.89 2.30
C PRO A 115 -16.92 -11.17 1.62
N PHE A 116 -16.05 -12.17 1.52
CA PHE A 116 -16.33 -13.49 0.96
C PHE A 116 -16.71 -13.56 -0.53
N MET A 117 -16.76 -12.44 -1.27
CA MET A 117 -17.07 -12.45 -2.70
C MET A 117 -15.93 -13.04 -3.54
N ALA A 118 -14.68 -12.80 -3.16
CA ALA A 118 -13.49 -13.34 -3.84
C ALA A 118 -13.54 -14.88 -3.94
N GLY A 119 -13.96 -15.56 -2.88
CA GLY A 119 -14.06 -17.02 -2.82
C GLY A 119 -15.18 -17.63 -3.67
N LYS A 120 -16.20 -16.85 -4.06
CA LYS A 120 -17.34 -17.31 -4.87
C LYS A 120 -17.04 -17.34 -6.39
N GLY A 121 -15.77 -17.44 -6.77
CA GLY A 121 -15.34 -17.44 -8.16
C GLY A 121 -15.01 -16.05 -8.74
N LEU A 122 -15.28 -14.97 -8.00
CA LEU A 122 -14.92 -13.61 -8.44
C LEU A 122 -13.40 -13.46 -8.63
N PHE A 123 -12.60 -14.09 -7.77
CA PHE A 123 -11.14 -14.08 -7.92
C PHE A 123 -10.67 -14.78 -9.19
N LYS A 124 -11.37 -15.85 -9.60
CA LYS A 124 -11.10 -16.54 -10.87
C LYS A 124 -11.37 -15.60 -12.06
N GLN A 125 -12.49 -14.87 -12.03
CA GLN A 125 -12.80 -13.88 -13.07
C GLN A 125 -11.78 -12.73 -13.13
N LEU A 126 -11.28 -12.26 -11.98
CA LEU A 126 -10.19 -11.27 -11.95
C LEU A 126 -8.92 -11.83 -12.61
N LYS A 127 -8.59 -13.11 -12.35
CA LYS A 127 -7.44 -13.77 -12.95
C LYS A 127 -7.59 -13.93 -14.47
N GLU A 128 -8.78 -14.33 -14.93
CA GLU A 128 -9.11 -14.42 -16.36
C GLU A 128 -9.09 -13.06 -17.07
N ALA A 129 -9.45 -11.99 -16.37
CA ALA A 129 -9.37 -10.62 -16.88
C ALA A 129 -7.94 -10.05 -16.90
N GLY A 130 -6.93 -10.78 -16.41
CA GLY A 130 -5.53 -10.35 -16.42
C GLY A 130 -5.21 -9.19 -15.47
N VAL A 131 -6.07 -8.91 -14.48
CA VAL A 131 -5.88 -7.80 -13.52
C VAL A 131 -5.21 -8.24 -12.21
N VAL A 132 -4.97 -9.54 -12.04
CA VAL A 132 -4.32 -10.12 -10.86
C VAL A 132 -2.81 -10.11 -11.04
N GLN A 133 -2.09 -9.62 -10.04
CA GLN A 133 -0.64 -9.64 -9.98
C GLN A 133 -0.15 -10.76 -9.05
N ARG A 134 1.11 -11.19 -9.20
CA ARG A 134 1.75 -12.21 -8.34
C ARG A 134 2.99 -11.62 -7.70
N ALA A 135 3.14 -11.83 -6.39
CA ALA A 135 4.35 -11.47 -5.65
C ALA A 135 4.53 -12.41 -4.44
N GLU A 136 5.66 -12.31 -3.74
CA GLU A 136 5.80 -13.01 -2.46
C GLU A 136 4.87 -12.42 -1.40
N SER A 137 4.45 -13.25 -0.45
CA SER A 137 3.60 -12.86 0.69
C SER A 137 4.17 -11.66 1.45
N PHE A 138 5.50 -11.60 1.61
CA PHE A 138 6.18 -10.47 2.22
C PHE A 138 5.98 -9.16 1.44
N ASN A 139 6.11 -9.18 0.11
CA ASN A 139 5.86 -8.00 -0.72
C ASN A 139 4.40 -7.57 -0.65
N VAL A 140 3.46 -8.51 -0.72
CA VAL A 140 2.02 -8.20 -0.64
C VAL A 140 1.64 -7.64 0.72
N ALA A 141 2.24 -8.14 1.81
CA ALA A 141 2.05 -7.60 3.15
C ALA A 141 2.48 -6.12 3.24
N ASN A 142 3.60 -5.76 2.61
CA ASN A 142 4.08 -4.37 2.54
C ASN A 142 3.22 -3.49 1.60
N LEU A 143 2.43 -4.09 0.70
CA LEU A 143 1.47 -3.40 -0.15
C LEU A 143 0.07 -3.30 0.50
N MET A 144 -0.10 -3.81 1.73
CA MET A 144 -1.40 -3.72 2.40
C MET A 144 -1.80 -2.25 2.57
N PRO A 145 -3.03 -1.89 2.16
CA PRO A 145 -3.48 -0.52 2.22
C PRO A 145 -3.70 -0.08 3.67
N LEU A 146 -2.72 0.60 4.24
CA LEU A 146 -2.82 1.28 5.52
C LEU A 146 -3.04 2.77 5.27
N VAL A 147 -4.29 3.21 5.40
CA VAL A 147 -4.64 4.63 5.34
C VAL A 147 -4.58 5.20 6.75
N ALA A 148 -3.41 5.74 7.10
CA ALA A 148 -3.12 6.37 8.38
C ALA A 148 -3.01 7.89 8.21
N ASP A 149 -3.34 8.63 9.26
CA ASP A 149 -3.01 10.05 9.37
C ASP A 149 -1.54 10.19 9.79
N ASN A 150 -0.92 11.33 9.46
CA ASN A 150 0.43 11.62 9.93
C ASN A 150 0.42 11.70 11.47
N PRO A 151 1.24 10.92 12.20
CA PRO A 151 1.32 11.00 13.66
C PRO A 151 1.85 12.35 14.18
N LEU A 152 2.30 13.24 13.29
CA LEU A 152 2.88 14.56 13.55
C LEU A 152 4.21 14.45 14.29
N THR A 153 4.17 14.33 15.62
CA THR A 153 5.36 14.16 16.47
C THR A 153 5.30 12.82 17.23
N PRO A 154 6.45 12.26 17.66
CA PRO A 154 6.47 11.01 18.41
C PRO A 154 6.01 11.15 19.87
N ALA A 155 6.00 12.37 20.40
CA ALA A 155 5.63 12.70 21.78
C ALA A 155 5.06 14.13 21.83
N GLY A 156 4.46 14.49 22.97
CA GLY A 156 3.88 15.80 23.23
C GLY A 156 2.41 15.71 23.63
N LEU A 157 1.65 16.77 23.35
CA LEU A 157 0.22 16.81 23.66
C LEU A 157 -0.54 15.84 22.76
N LEU A 158 -1.27 14.89 23.35
CA LEU A 158 -2.12 13.97 22.61
C LEU A 158 -3.26 14.73 21.90
N ALA A 159 -3.35 14.57 20.58
CA ALA A 159 -4.41 15.10 19.74
C ALA A 159 -4.99 13.97 18.87
N PRO A 160 -6.31 13.69 18.96
CA PRO A 160 -6.93 12.72 18.07
C PRO A 160 -7.00 13.26 16.65
N THR A 161 -6.68 12.42 15.66
CA THR A 161 -6.85 12.77 14.24
C THR A 161 -8.27 12.46 13.76
N TYR A 162 -8.59 12.89 12.53
CA TYR A 162 -9.89 12.61 11.90
C TYR A 162 -10.18 11.10 11.72
N ARG A 163 -9.14 10.25 11.72
CA ARG A 163 -9.27 8.79 11.66
C ARG A 163 -9.20 8.09 13.01
N ASN A 164 -9.34 8.83 14.12
CA ASN A 164 -9.17 8.33 15.49
C ASN A 164 -7.78 7.72 15.73
N GLN A 165 -6.76 8.17 14.99
CA GLN A 165 -5.37 7.81 15.26
C GLN A 165 -4.83 8.74 16.34
N LEU A 166 -3.93 8.22 17.18
CA LEU A 166 -3.19 9.04 18.11
C LEU A 166 -2.14 9.85 17.32
N ALA A 167 -2.22 11.17 17.40
CA ALA A 167 -1.15 12.06 16.98
C ALA A 167 -0.69 12.87 18.20
N PHE A 168 0.55 13.33 18.16
CA PHE A 168 1.08 14.19 19.19
C PHE A 168 1.45 15.55 18.62
N ILE A 169 1.34 16.59 19.44
CA ILE A 169 1.74 17.94 19.11
C ILE A 169 2.87 18.34 20.04
N ASP A 170 4.05 18.50 19.48
CA ASP A 170 5.20 19.12 20.12
C ASP A 170 5.76 20.22 19.21
N ILE A 171 5.62 21.47 19.65
CA ILE A 171 6.07 22.64 18.91
C ILE A 171 7.59 22.72 18.77
N PHE A 172 8.37 22.02 19.60
CA PHE A 172 9.84 22.04 19.60
C PHE A 172 10.46 20.81 18.91
N PHE A 173 9.64 19.90 18.38
CA PHE A 173 10.14 18.69 17.73
C PHE A 173 10.91 19.02 16.44
N ARG A 174 12.22 18.73 16.44
CA ARG A 174 13.13 19.03 15.33
C ARG A 174 12.84 18.23 14.05
N GLY A 175 12.13 17.11 14.13
CA GLY A 175 11.84 16.25 12.99
C GLY A 175 10.69 16.74 12.09
N MET A 176 9.95 17.79 12.47
CA MET A 176 8.87 18.36 11.66
C MET A 176 9.36 19.25 10.49
N ASN A 177 10.68 19.39 10.29
CA ASN A 177 11.29 20.23 9.25
C ASN A 177 10.82 21.70 9.28
N ASN A 178 10.45 22.19 10.47
CA ASN A 178 10.07 23.59 10.69
C ASN A 178 11.32 24.45 10.89
N THR A 179 11.36 25.63 10.26
CA THR A 179 12.45 26.60 10.45
C THR A 179 12.36 27.34 11.79
N ASN A 180 11.13 27.56 12.27
CA ASN A 180 10.83 28.30 13.50
C ASN A 180 9.79 27.56 14.35
N TYR A 181 9.75 27.85 15.65
CA TYR A 181 8.82 27.26 16.63
C TYR A 181 7.60 28.14 16.93
N ASN A 182 7.17 28.93 15.95
CA ASN A 182 6.06 29.86 16.12
C ASN A 182 4.71 29.13 16.02
N MET A 183 3.79 29.43 16.93
CA MET A 183 2.43 28.89 16.92
C MET A 183 1.41 30.02 16.91
N ALA A 184 0.43 29.94 16.01
CA ALA A 184 -0.72 30.83 15.98
C ALA A 184 -1.99 30.03 16.33
N VAL A 185 -2.78 30.53 17.28
CA VAL A 185 -4.05 29.91 17.70
C VAL A 185 -5.18 30.89 17.47
N CYS A 186 -6.09 30.55 16.56
CA CYS A 186 -7.27 31.34 16.23
C CYS A 186 -8.55 30.57 16.56
N GLY A 187 -9.58 31.26 17.03
CA GLY A 187 -10.88 30.66 17.34
C GLY A 187 -11.82 31.66 18.02
N THR A 188 -13.12 31.40 17.98
CA THR A 188 -14.14 32.22 18.65
C THR A 188 -14.14 31.98 20.17
N SER A 189 -14.87 32.80 20.94
CA SER A 189 -15.02 32.55 22.38
C SER A 189 -15.73 31.21 22.59
N GLY A 190 -15.24 30.38 23.52
CA GLY A 190 -15.77 29.04 23.78
C GLY A 190 -15.29 27.93 22.83
N ALA A 191 -14.55 28.23 21.76
CA ALA A 191 -14.07 27.24 20.79
C ALA A 191 -12.94 26.30 21.31
N GLY A 192 -12.61 26.34 22.60
CA GLY A 192 -11.60 25.47 23.19
C GLY A 192 -10.14 25.95 23.09
N LYS A 193 -9.88 27.21 22.70
CA LYS A 193 -8.51 27.78 22.63
C LYS A 193 -7.72 27.57 23.93
N THR A 194 -8.32 27.90 25.07
CA THR A 194 -7.73 27.72 26.40
C THR A 194 -7.50 26.24 26.72
N GLY A 195 -8.41 25.38 26.30
CA GLY A 195 -8.33 23.93 26.46
C GLY A 195 -7.22 23.28 25.62
N LEU A 196 -6.77 23.92 24.54
CA LEU A 196 -5.61 23.49 23.76
C LEU A 196 -4.30 24.05 24.30
N ILE A 197 -4.27 25.37 24.60
CA ILE A 197 -3.03 26.07 24.97
C ILE A 197 -2.51 25.62 26.34
N GLN A 198 -3.38 25.48 27.35
CA GLN A 198 -2.90 25.13 28.70
C GLN A 198 -2.26 23.74 28.77
N PRO A 199 -2.85 22.66 28.19
CA PRO A 199 -2.20 21.36 28.15
C PRO A 199 -0.93 21.34 27.31
N LEU A 200 -0.87 22.13 26.22
CA LEU A 200 0.33 22.21 25.40
C LEU A 200 1.50 22.82 26.18
N ILE A 201 1.27 23.94 26.88
CA ILE A 201 2.29 24.58 27.72
C ILE A 201 2.74 23.63 28.84
N ARG A 202 1.79 22.95 29.51
CA ARG A 202 2.13 21.95 30.54
C ARG A 202 2.96 20.81 29.97
N SER A 203 2.57 20.27 28.81
CA SER A 203 3.30 19.19 28.15
C SER A 203 4.74 19.58 27.83
N VAL A 204 5.01 20.85 27.48
CA VAL A 204 6.37 21.36 27.28
C VAL A 204 7.12 21.45 28.60
N LEU A 205 6.49 22.03 29.65
CA LEU A 205 7.11 22.19 30.96
C LEU A 205 7.45 20.85 31.62
N ASP A 206 6.59 19.85 31.47
CA ASP A 206 6.78 18.51 32.04
C ASP A 206 7.86 17.71 31.28
N SER A 207 8.21 18.11 30.06
CA SER A 207 9.20 17.45 29.20
C SER A 207 10.63 18.01 29.34
N GLY A 208 10.80 19.14 30.03
CA GLY A 208 12.08 19.82 30.29
C GLY A 208 12.61 19.56 31.70
#